data_AF-A0AA96JS80-F1
#
_entry.id   AF-A0AA96JS80-F1
#
_cell.length_a   1.000
_cell.length_b   1.000
_cell.length_c   1.000
_cell.angle_alpha   90.00
_cell.angle_beta   90.00
_cell.angle_gamma   90.00
#
_symmetry.space_group_name_H-M   'P 1'
#
loop_
_entity.id
_entity.type
_entity.pdbx_description
1 polymer ?
#
loop_
_entity_poly.entity_id
_entity_poly.type
_entity_poly.pdbx_seq_one_letter_code
_entity_poly.pdbx_strand_id
1 'polypeptide(L)'
;MVLTLHRAALVLPDPADPTAPSVADGAVLVQDGRIAALGPREELAAAHPGARLRDWGTALLTPGLRNPYGHRLLEHAYHPDPREGVGDAPLPGALSGSTDETRCGASARRGLQRMLGCGVTALAGPFDRASVRTAVTRSGLTTLAAPPGAAEVEGPLDPLAVLPLAEAAYGRLAVGGRADFAVFAEYVAPADFADFADFAAPAIDAAVGEAAVVEPAEGEAVVVEPVAGGAAVVGTVVVRPGSCLATVLAGRLVYRRR
;
A
#
# COMPACT_ATOMS: atom_id res chain seq x y z
N MET A 1 -12.84 -12.54 20.49
CA MET A 1 -12.29 -11.52 19.56
C MET A 1 -11.14 -12.17 18.81
N VAL A 2 -11.04 -12.02 17.48
CA VAL A 2 -10.03 -12.73 16.68
C VAL A 2 -8.82 -11.84 16.46
N LEU A 3 -7.69 -12.22 17.06
CA LEU A 3 -6.39 -11.64 16.75
C LEU A 3 -5.87 -12.23 15.44
N THR A 4 -5.37 -11.38 14.54
CA THR A 4 -4.74 -11.81 13.29
C THR A 4 -3.34 -11.25 13.19
N LEU A 5 -2.36 -12.10 12.95
CA LEU A 5 -0.96 -11.71 12.77
C LEU A 5 -0.64 -11.73 11.27
N HIS A 6 -0.31 -10.58 10.68
CA HIS A 6 0.10 -10.47 9.28
C HIS A 6 1.62 -10.41 9.22
N ARG A 7 2.26 -11.49 8.74
CA ARG A 7 3.72 -11.60 8.62
C ARG A 7 4.16 -11.32 7.18
N ALA A 8 5.24 -10.57 7.04
CA ALA A 8 5.88 -10.24 5.77
C ALA A 8 7.41 -10.35 5.93
N ALA A 9 8.15 -10.47 4.84
CA ALA A 9 9.61 -10.49 4.93
C ALA A 9 10.17 -9.13 5.36
N LEU A 10 9.49 -8.05 4.96
CA LEU A 10 9.81 -6.69 5.39
C LEU A 10 8.52 -5.96 5.77
N VAL A 11 8.53 -5.29 6.92
CA VAL A 11 7.50 -4.31 7.28
C VAL A 11 8.14 -2.93 7.33
N LEU A 12 7.60 -1.99 6.55
CA LEU A 12 7.96 -0.58 6.59
C LEU A 12 6.82 0.20 7.25
N PRO A 13 6.95 0.56 8.54
CA PRO A 13 5.86 1.20 9.27
C PRO A 13 5.58 2.62 8.79
N ASP A 14 6.61 3.35 8.37
CA ASP A 14 6.51 4.73 7.92
C ASP A 14 7.42 4.97 6.71
N PRO A 15 6.99 4.62 5.48
CA PRO A 15 7.82 4.78 4.28
C PRO A 15 8.18 6.23 3.95
N ALA A 16 7.50 7.21 4.54
CA ALA A 16 7.73 8.63 4.32
C ALA A 16 8.82 9.21 5.23
N ASP A 17 9.12 8.54 6.34
CA ASP A 17 10.19 8.92 7.26
C ASP A 17 11.42 8.02 7.02
N PRO A 18 12.48 8.53 6.36
CA PRO A 18 13.68 7.76 6.07
C PRO A 18 14.50 7.40 7.32
N THR A 19 14.08 7.85 8.51
CA THR A 19 14.69 7.48 9.79
C THR A 19 13.87 6.45 10.56
N ALA A 20 12.64 6.16 10.11
CA ALA A 20 11.78 5.18 10.76
C ALA A 20 12.34 3.76 10.59
N PRO A 21 12.39 2.97 11.67
CA PRO A 21 12.97 1.64 11.61
C PRO A 21 12.11 0.71 10.76
N SER A 22 12.76 -0.03 9.87
CA SER A 22 12.18 -1.17 9.19
C SER A 22 12.20 -2.41 10.07
N VAL A 23 11.33 -3.38 9.81
CA VAL A 23 11.29 -4.64 10.56
C VAL A 23 11.45 -5.81 9.60
N ALA A 24 12.64 -6.39 9.56
CA ALA A 24 12.92 -7.66 8.88
C ALA A 24 12.18 -8.82 9.58
N ASP A 25 11.67 -9.77 8.78
CA ASP A 25 10.72 -10.80 9.23
C ASP A 25 9.63 -10.24 10.16
N GLY A 26 9.11 -9.06 9.82
CA GLY A 26 8.19 -8.32 10.66
C GLY A 26 6.76 -8.84 10.59
N ALA A 27 5.97 -8.47 11.60
CA ALA A 27 4.55 -8.71 11.60
C ALA A 27 3.72 -7.57 12.19
N VAL A 28 2.49 -7.44 11.71
CA VAL A 28 1.45 -6.55 12.24
C VAL A 28 0.37 -7.39 12.91
N LEU A 29 0.19 -7.20 14.21
CA LEU A 29 -0.90 -7.82 14.97
C LEU A 29 -2.12 -6.91 14.93
N VAL A 30 -3.24 -7.46 14.50
CA VAL A 30 -4.51 -6.75 14.35
C VAL A 30 -5.53 -7.30 15.33
N GLN A 31 -6.18 -6.38 16.06
CA GLN A 31 -7.31 -6.66 16.94
C GLN A 31 -8.38 -5.58 16.75
N ASP A 32 -9.63 -6.01 16.53
CA ASP A 32 -10.81 -5.13 16.44
C ASP A 32 -10.63 -3.94 15.48
N GLY A 33 -9.94 -4.21 14.37
CA GLY A 33 -9.67 -3.25 13.31
C GLY A 33 -8.57 -2.23 13.59
N ARG A 34 -7.80 -2.44 14.67
CA ARG A 34 -6.65 -1.63 15.06
C ARG A 34 -5.38 -2.46 15.11
N ILE A 35 -4.25 -1.78 14.98
CA ILE A 35 -2.92 -2.37 15.18
C ILE A 35 -2.72 -2.51 16.69
N ALA A 36 -2.66 -3.74 17.18
CA ALA A 36 -2.43 -4.04 18.59
C ALA A 36 -0.93 -4.10 18.94
N ALA A 37 -0.12 -4.58 17.99
CA ALA A 37 1.33 -4.63 18.10
C ALA A 37 1.96 -4.69 16.71
N LEU A 38 3.22 -4.29 16.62
CA LEU A 38 4.06 -4.29 15.41
C LEU A 38 5.49 -4.58 15.87
N GLY A 39 6.18 -5.49 15.18
CA GLY A 39 7.54 -5.88 15.55
C GLY A 39 7.96 -7.19 14.89
N PRO A 40 9.08 -7.78 15.34
CA PRO A 40 9.56 -9.06 14.83
C PRO A 40 8.49 -10.14 14.96
N ARG A 41 8.34 -10.98 13.94
CA ARG A 41 7.31 -12.03 13.93
C ARG A 41 7.46 -12.98 15.11
N GLU A 42 8.68 -13.42 15.44
CA GLU A 42 8.90 -14.40 16.49
C GLU A 42 8.41 -13.91 17.86
N GLU A 43 8.71 -12.65 18.21
CA GLU A 43 8.27 -12.03 19.46
C GLU A 43 6.74 -11.95 19.52
N LEU A 44 6.10 -11.48 18.44
CA LEU A 44 4.64 -11.36 18.39
C LEU A 44 3.94 -12.73 18.39
N ALA A 45 4.52 -13.74 17.74
CA ALA A 45 3.99 -15.10 17.74
C ALA A 45 4.10 -15.75 19.13
N ALA A 46 5.20 -15.52 19.85
CA ALA A 46 5.40 -15.99 21.21
C ALA A 46 4.45 -15.31 22.21
N ALA A 47 4.25 -13.99 22.08
CA ALA A 47 3.33 -13.23 22.92
C ALA A 47 1.85 -13.55 22.63
N HIS A 48 1.53 -13.97 21.40
CA HIS A 48 0.16 -14.21 20.93
C HIS A 48 0.01 -15.55 20.19
N PRO A 49 0.21 -16.70 20.85
CA PRO A 49 0.22 -18.01 20.19
C PRO A 49 -1.13 -18.43 19.60
N GLY A 50 -2.23 -17.82 20.05
CA GLY A 50 -3.57 -18.03 19.51
C GLY A 50 -3.96 -17.11 18.34
N ALA A 51 -3.08 -16.19 17.93
CA ALA A 51 -3.36 -15.28 16.82
C ALA A 51 -3.40 -16.06 15.49
N ARG A 52 -4.40 -15.78 14.65
CA ARG A 52 -4.50 -16.37 13.32
C ARG A 52 -3.38 -15.81 12.45
N LEU A 53 -2.40 -16.64 12.11
CA LEU A 53 -1.31 -16.25 11.22
C LEU A 53 -1.80 -16.09 9.77
N ARG A 54 -1.36 -15.01 9.13
CA ARG A 54 -1.41 -14.76 7.69
C ARG A 54 0.01 -14.47 7.23
N ASP A 55 0.63 -15.47 6.61
CA ASP A 55 1.97 -15.35 6.06
C ASP A 55 1.88 -14.88 4.60
N TRP A 56 2.59 -13.80 4.29
CA TRP A 56 2.70 -13.24 2.95
C TRP A 56 4.04 -13.56 2.27
N GLY A 57 4.82 -14.49 2.83
CA GLY A 57 6.06 -14.97 2.23
C GLY A 57 7.11 -13.88 2.15
N THR A 58 7.70 -13.68 0.97
CA THR A 58 8.75 -12.70 0.70
C THR A 58 8.22 -11.28 0.47
N ALA A 59 6.97 -10.99 0.82
CA ALA A 59 6.33 -9.72 0.51
C ALA A 59 6.80 -8.57 1.43
N LEU A 60 6.55 -7.34 0.97
CA LEU A 60 6.63 -6.11 1.72
C LEU A 60 5.25 -5.74 2.29
N LEU A 61 5.19 -5.26 3.53
CA LEU A 61 3.99 -4.69 4.15
C LEU A 61 4.23 -3.22 4.52
N THR A 62 3.34 -2.33 4.06
CA THR A 62 3.39 -0.88 4.32
C THR A 62 2.04 -0.35 4.76
N PRO A 63 1.92 0.90 5.27
CA PRO A 63 0.66 1.64 5.21
C PRO A 63 0.03 1.54 3.82
N GLY A 64 -1.29 1.54 3.77
CA GLY A 64 -1.98 1.52 2.47
C GLY A 64 -1.73 2.81 1.69
N LEU A 65 -2.04 2.81 0.40
CA LEU A 65 -1.75 3.93 -0.47
C LEU A 65 -2.84 4.99 -0.47
N ARG A 66 -2.44 6.23 -0.74
CA ARG A 66 -3.30 7.36 -1.11
C ARG A 66 -3.36 7.46 -2.63
N ASN A 67 -4.56 7.50 -3.21
CA ASN A 67 -4.74 7.90 -4.60
C ASN A 67 -5.17 9.38 -4.68
N PRO A 68 -4.32 10.30 -5.19
CA PRO A 68 -4.63 11.73 -5.27
C PRO A 68 -5.61 12.07 -6.40
N TYR A 69 -5.87 11.14 -7.32
CA TYR A 69 -6.70 11.34 -8.51
C TYR A 69 -8.14 10.83 -8.32
N GLY A 70 -8.56 10.59 -7.07
CA GLY A 70 -9.85 10.00 -6.72
C GLY A 70 -11.04 10.72 -7.36
N HIS A 71 -11.06 12.06 -7.32
CA HIS A 71 -12.09 12.86 -7.99
C HIS A 71 -12.18 12.53 -9.49
N ARG A 72 -11.09 12.69 -10.26
CA ARG A 72 -11.10 12.40 -11.71
C ARG A 72 -11.50 10.96 -12.03
N LEU A 73 -10.94 10.00 -11.29
CA LEU A 73 -11.17 8.58 -11.53
C LEU A 73 -12.61 8.16 -11.22
N LEU A 74 -13.27 8.74 -10.21
CA LEU A 74 -14.60 8.28 -9.79
C LEU A 74 -15.76 9.15 -10.30
N GLU A 75 -15.53 10.43 -10.57
CA GLU A 75 -16.56 11.37 -11.05
C GLU A 75 -16.62 11.50 -12.58
N HIS A 76 -15.46 11.38 -13.25
CA HIS A 76 -15.32 11.70 -14.68
C HIS A 76 -14.93 10.49 -15.55
N ALA A 77 -14.15 9.55 -15.03
CA ALA A 77 -13.77 8.36 -15.78
C ALA A 77 -14.84 7.25 -15.71
N TYR A 78 -15.06 6.59 -16.84
CA TYR A 78 -15.86 5.36 -16.86
C TYR A 78 -14.97 4.15 -16.63
N HIS A 79 -15.30 3.33 -15.63
CA HIS A 79 -14.69 2.03 -15.40
C HIS A 79 -15.55 0.96 -16.07
N PRO A 80 -15.11 0.33 -17.17
CA PRO A 80 -15.96 -0.59 -17.91
C PRO A 80 -16.34 -1.84 -17.12
N ASP A 81 -17.55 -2.35 -17.35
CA ASP A 81 -17.92 -3.70 -16.92
C ASP A 81 -17.19 -4.72 -17.81
N PRO A 82 -16.57 -5.78 -17.23
CA PRO A 82 -15.92 -6.82 -18.03
C PRO A 82 -16.83 -7.45 -19.09
N ARG A 83 -18.15 -7.43 -18.89
CA ARG A 83 -19.14 -7.96 -19.84
C ARG A 83 -19.29 -7.12 -21.12
N GLU A 84 -18.84 -5.87 -21.11
CA GLU A 84 -18.96 -4.96 -22.26
C GLU A 84 -17.88 -5.21 -23.33
N GLY A 85 -16.80 -5.93 -23.00
CA GLY A 85 -15.74 -6.27 -23.96
C GLY A 85 -14.85 -5.09 -24.39
N VAL A 86 -14.96 -3.93 -23.75
CA VAL A 86 -14.19 -2.70 -24.09
C VAL A 86 -12.86 -2.57 -23.32
N GLY A 87 -12.47 -3.60 -22.56
CA GLY A 87 -11.24 -3.63 -21.77
C GLY A 87 -11.38 -3.14 -20.32
N ASP A 88 -10.30 -3.20 -19.55
CA ASP A 88 -10.29 -2.91 -18.10
C ASP A 88 -9.75 -1.53 -17.73
N ALA A 89 -9.12 -0.84 -18.69
CA ALA A 89 -8.62 0.51 -18.46
C ALA A 89 -9.78 1.48 -18.19
N PRO A 90 -9.62 2.44 -17.26
CA PRO A 90 -10.57 3.54 -17.14
C PRO A 90 -10.61 4.32 -18.46
N LEU A 91 -11.79 4.79 -18.85
CA LEU A 91 -12.01 5.67 -19.99
C LEU A 91 -12.18 7.10 -19.47
N PRO A 92 -11.15 7.96 -19.53
CA PRO A 92 -11.22 9.33 -19.02
C PRO A 92 -12.31 10.13 -19.73
N GLY A 93 -12.99 11.00 -18.98
CA GLY A 93 -14.04 11.89 -19.50
C GLY A 93 -15.34 11.22 -19.95
N ALA A 94 -15.41 9.89 -19.99
CA ALA A 94 -16.59 9.17 -20.48
C ALA A 94 -17.85 9.30 -19.58
N LEU A 95 -17.71 9.87 -18.38
CA LEU A 95 -18.81 10.26 -17.50
C LEU A 95 -18.99 11.78 -17.36
N SER A 96 -18.15 12.59 -18.00
CA SER A 96 -18.26 14.05 -17.96
C SER A 96 -19.64 14.51 -18.43
N GLY A 97 -20.34 15.28 -17.60
CA GLY A 97 -21.70 15.76 -17.90
C GLY A 97 -22.79 14.69 -17.86
N SER A 98 -22.48 13.43 -17.55
CA SER A 98 -23.50 12.38 -17.41
C SER A 98 -24.42 12.71 -16.23
N THR A 99 -25.73 12.49 -16.39
CA THR A 99 -26.74 12.62 -15.32
C THR A 99 -27.25 11.27 -14.81
N ASP A 100 -26.71 10.16 -15.33
CA ASP A 100 -27.12 8.80 -14.96
C ASP A 100 -26.39 8.34 -13.69
N GLU A 101 -27.00 8.59 -12.53
CA GLU A 101 -26.48 8.20 -11.22
C GLU A 101 -26.30 6.66 -11.08
N THR A 102 -27.09 5.86 -11.80
CA THR A 102 -26.94 4.40 -11.76
C THR A 102 -25.64 3.98 -12.43
N ARG A 103 -25.38 4.53 -13.63
CA ARG A 103 -24.15 4.28 -14.39
C ARG A 103 -22.93 4.83 -13.65
N CYS A 104 -23.00 6.04 -13.12
CA CYS A 104 -21.92 6.64 -12.34
C CYS A 104 -21.61 5.80 -11.08
N GLY A 105 -22.63 5.41 -10.32
CA GLY A 105 -22.44 4.57 -9.13
C GLY A 105 -21.91 3.17 -9.44
N ALA A 106 -22.31 2.56 -10.56
CA ALA A 106 -21.75 1.28 -11.02
C ALA A 106 -20.27 1.42 -11.41
N SER A 107 -19.94 2.47 -12.18
CA SER A 107 -18.56 2.80 -12.55
C SER A 107 -17.68 3.02 -11.31
N ALA A 108 -18.11 3.87 -10.37
CA ALA A 108 -17.35 4.18 -9.17
C ALA A 108 -17.07 2.94 -8.31
N ARG A 109 -18.05 2.03 -8.15
CA ARG A 109 -17.84 0.76 -7.43
C ARG A 109 -16.76 -0.10 -8.09
N ARG A 110 -16.73 -0.19 -9.43
CA ARG A 110 -15.69 -0.92 -10.15
C ARG A 110 -14.33 -0.24 -10.01
N GLY A 111 -14.28 1.09 -10.12
CA GLY A 111 -13.08 1.89 -9.88
C GLY A 111 -12.49 1.66 -8.50
N LEU A 112 -13.32 1.73 -7.46
CA LEU A 112 -12.94 1.46 -6.07
C LEU A 112 -12.39 0.03 -5.90
N GLN A 113 -13.03 -0.99 -6.49
CA GLN A 113 -12.52 -2.36 -6.43
C GLN A 113 -11.16 -2.52 -7.12
N ARG A 114 -10.93 -1.82 -8.24
CA ARG A 114 -9.63 -1.80 -8.93
C ARG A 114 -8.57 -1.06 -8.09
N MET A 115 -8.91 0.06 -7.46
CA MET A 115 -8.03 0.79 -6.53
C MET A 115 -7.64 -0.05 -5.31
N LEU A 116 -8.57 -0.82 -4.74
CA LEU A 116 -8.24 -1.79 -3.69
C LEU A 116 -7.23 -2.82 -4.19
N GLY A 117 -7.29 -3.20 -5.47
CA GLY A 117 -6.30 -4.06 -6.11
C GLY A 117 -4.90 -3.44 -6.26
N CYS A 118 -4.78 -2.12 -6.13
CA CYS A 118 -3.51 -1.38 -6.14
C CYS A 118 -2.99 -1.07 -4.72
N GLY A 119 -3.63 -1.54 -3.65
CA GLY A 119 -3.22 -1.23 -2.28
C GLY A 119 -3.78 0.08 -1.73
N VAL A 120 -4.74 0.72 -2.42
CA VAL A 120 -5.29 2.01 -2.01
C VAL A 120 -6.19 1.86 -0.77
N THR A 121 -5.94 2.68 0.24
CA THR A 121 -6.73 2.77 1.47
C THR A 121 -7.29 4.17 1.75
N ALA A 122 -6.76 5.18 1.06
CA ALA A 122 -7.26 6.54 1.08
C ALA A 122 -7.32 7.15 -0.33
N LEU A 123 -8.23 8.08 -0.53
CA LEU A 123 -8.38 8.77 -1.83
C LEU A 123 -8.75 10.24 -1.63
N ALA A 124 -8.28 11.08 -2.54
CA ALA A 124 -8.60 12.50 -2.53
C ALA A 124 -9.92 12.78 -3.27
N GLY A 125 -10.82 13.51 -2.60
CA GLY A 125 -12.06 14.03 -3.19
C GLY A 125 -11.87 15.39 -3.90
N PRO A 126 -12.93 16.20 -4.08
CA PRO A 126 -14.29 16.01 -3.59
C PRO A 126 -15.08 14.94 -4.38
N PHE A 127 -16.27 14.59 -3.88
CA PHE A 127 -17.24 13.75 -4.59
C PHE A 127 -18.61 14.42 -4.60
N ASP A 128 -19.02 14.87 -5.79
CA ASP A 128 -20.19 15.71 -6.01
C ASP A 128 -21.43 14.87 -6.33
N ARG A 129 -21.26 13.71 -6.96
CA ARG A 129 -22.36 12.79 -7.25
C ARG A 129 -22.79 12.02 -6.00
N ALA A 130 -24.11 11.92 -5.80
CA ALA A 130 -24.67 11.18 -4.66
C ALA A 130 -24.35 9.68 -4.74
N SER A 131 -24.40 9.09 -5.93
CA SER A 131 -24.02 7.69 -6.17
C SER A 131 -22.54 7.42 -5.89
N VAL A 132 -21.64 8.35 -6.25
CA VAL A 132 -20.20 8.23 -6.00
C VAL A 132 -19.91 8.35 -4.51
N ARG A 133 -20.47 9.35 -3.82
CA ARG A 133 -20.36 9.46 -2.34
C ARG A 133 -20.84 8.20 -1.62
N THR A 134 -21.96 7.64 -2.08
CA THR A 134 -22.50 6.39 -1.52
C THR A 134 -21.53 5.23 -1.74
N ALA A 135 -20.95 5.11 -2.94
CA ALA A 135 -19.98 4.08 -3.26
C ALA A 135 -18.70 4.21 -2.40
N VAL A 136 -18.15 5.42 -2.28
CA VAL A 136 -16.97 5.73 -1.46
C VAL A 136 -17.23 5.44 0.03
N THR A 137 -18.37 5.89 0.56
CA THR A 137 -18.73 5.63 1.97
C THR A 137 -18.82 4.13 2.24
N ARG A 138 -19.37 3.35 1.30
CA ARG A 138 -19.54 1.90 1.46
C ARG A 138 -18.26 1.10 1.23
N SER A 139 -17.25 1.65 0.57
CA SER A 139 -15.95 0.97 0.41
C SER A 139 -15.13 0.97 1.71
N GLY A 140 -15.36 1.94 2.59
CA GLY A 140 -14.62 2.09 3.84
C GLY A 140 -13.24 2.74 3.68
N LEU A 141 -12.92 3.24 2.48
CA LEU A 141 -11.72 4.03 2.21
C LEU A 141 -11.79 5.39 2.92
N THR A 142 -10.65 5.89 3.35
CA THR A 142 -10.54 7.23 3.94
C THR A 142 -10.62 8.29 2.84
N THR A 143 -11.49 9.28 2.99
CA THR A 143 -11.58 10.40 2.05
C THR A 143 -10.75 11.57 2.55
N LEU A 144 -9.88 12.09 1.69
CA LEU A 144 -9.01 13.22 1.95
C LEU A 144 -9.53 14.46 1.22
N ALA A 145 -9.36 15.62 1.84
CA ALA A 145 -9.53 16.88 1.13
C ALA A 145 -8.38 17.01 0.12
N ALA A 146 -8.72 17.25 -1.15
CA ALA A 146 -7.72 17.62 -2.15
C ALA A 146 -7.35 19.10 -2.01
N PRO A 147 -6.08 19.48 -2.23
CA PRO A 147 -5.72 20.88 -2.36
C PRO A 147 -6.44 21.51 -3.57
N PRO A 148 -6.64 22.84 -3.57
CA PRO A 148 -7.25 23.54 -4.69
C PRO A 148 -6.56 23.20 -6.02
N GLY A 149 -7.33 22.91 -7.07
CA GLY A 149 -6.82 22.54 -8.40
C GLY A 149 -6.43 21.06 -8.57
N ALA A 150 -6.19 20.29 -7.50
CA ALA A 150 -5.84 18.87 -7.64
C ALA A 150 -7.00 18.00 -8.15
N ALA A 151 -8.25 18.44 -7.96
CA ALA A 151 -9.42 17.76 -8.51
C ALA A 151 -9.43 17.74 -10.05
N GLU A 152 -8.70 18.63 -10.72
CA GLU A 152 -8.64 18.69 -12.18
C GLU A 152 -7.56 17.78 -12.78
N VAL A 153 -6.65 17.25 -11.95
CA VAL A 153 -5.49 16.48 -12.40
C VAL A 153 -5.89 15.03 -12.68
N GLU A 154 -5.66 14.58 -13.91
CA GLU A 154 -5.81 13.17 -14.28
C GLU A 154 -4.62 12.34 -13.77
N GLY A 155 -4.86 11.06 -13.50
CA GLY A 155 -3.79 10.15 -13.11
C GLY A 155 -4.25 8.69 -13.04
N PRO A 156 -3.30 7.77 -12.78
CA PRO A 156 -3.53 6.34 -12.86
C PRO A 156 -4.32 5.79 -11.66
N LEU A 157 -4.89 4.59 -11.86
CA LEU A 157 -5.49 3.78 -10.79
C LEU A 157 -4.48 3.41 -9.70
N ASP A 158 -3.26 3.08 -10.12
CA ASP A 158 -2.15 2.73 -9.25
C ASP A 158 -1.28 3.97 -8.99
N PRO A 159 -1.26 4.52 -7.76
CA PRO A 159 -0.41 5.67 -7.43
C PRO A 159 1.07 5.40 -7.66
N LEU A 160 1.55 4.15 -7.48
CA LEU A 160 2.96 3.79 -7.65
C LEU A 160 3.43 3.90 -9.10
N ALA A 161 2.51 4.01 -10.06
CA ALA A 161 2.87 4.22 -11.46
C ALA A 161 3.47 5.61 -11.73
N VAL A 162 3.25 6.57 -10.82
CA VAL A 162 3.68 7.97 -10.99
C VAL A 162 4.26 8.60 -9.71
N LEU A 163 4.06 7.96 -8.56
CA LEU A 163 4.60 8.41 -7.27
C LEU A 163 5.54 7.34 -6.70
N PRO A 164 6.64 7.75 -6.04
CA PRO A 164 7.42 6.81 -5.26
C PRO A 164 6.65 6.37 -4.00
N LEU A 165 7.09 5.27 -3.39
CA LEU A 165 6.38 4.66 -2.25
C LEU A 165 6.21 5.64 -1.08
N ALA A 166 7.25 6.43 -0.76
CA ALA A 166 7.23 7.39 0.35
C ALA A 166 6.09 8.42 0.21
N GLU A 167 5.83 8.88 -1.02
CA GLU A 167 4.77 9.83 -1.32
C GLU A 167 3.39 9.19 -1.48
N ALA A 168 3.35 7.95 -1.99
CA ALA A 168 2.12 7.20 -2.20
C ALA A 168 1.54 6.64 -0.89
N ALA A 169 2.37 6.35 0.11
CA ALA A 169 1.93 5.82 1.40
C ALA A 169 1.02 6.80 2.14
N TYR A 170 -0.07 6.29 2.73
CA TYR A 170 -1.01 7.09 3.50
C TYR A 170 -0.82 6.87 5.01
N GLY A 171 -0.13 7.82 5.64
CA GLY A 171 0.15 7.79 7.07
C GLY A 171 1.19 6.74 7.45
N ARG A 172 1.07 6.20 8.66
CA ARG A 172 2.01 5.22 9.23
C ARG A 172 1.30 4.12 9.99
N LEU A 173 1.97 2.98 10.14
CA LEU A 173 1.54 1.89 11.00
C LEU A 173 1.94 2.22 12.45
N ALA A 174 0.95 2.52 13.28
CA ALA A 174 1.18 2.82 14.69
C ALA A 174 0.26 1.97 15.58
N VAL A 175 0.77 1.51 16.72
CA VAL A 175 -0.02 0.81 17.73
C VAL A 175 -1.19 1.70 18.19
N GLY A 176 -2.38 1.11 18.28
CA GLY A 176 -3.64 1.80 18.52
C GLY A 176 -4.25 2.45 17.27
N GLY A 177 -3.47 2.63 16.20
CA GLY A 177 -3.92 3.14 14.91
C GLY A 177 -4.88 2.20 14.19
N ARG A 178 -5.60 2.73 13.19
CA ARG A 178 -6.47 1.92 12.33
C ARG A 178 -5.62 0.97 11.50
N ALA A 179 -6.02 -0.29 11.39
CA ALA A 179 -5.29 -1.29 10.62
C ALA A 179 -5.62 -1.15 9.13
N ASP A 180 -5.05 -0.12 8.50
CA ASP A 180 -5.12 0.16 7.07
C ASP A 180 -3.73 -0.04 6.44
N PHE A 181 -3.54 -1.13 5.71
CA PHE A 181 -2.23 -1.49 5.15
C PHE A 181 -2.35 -2.27 3.84
N ALA A 182 -1.25 -2.28 3.08
CA ALA A 182 -1.12 -3.01 1.83
C ALA A 182 0.10 -3.93 1.85
N VAL A 183 0.04 -5.00 1.06
CA VAL A 183 1.09 -6.01 0.95
C VAL A 183 1.49 -6.13 -0.53
N PHE A 184 2.78 -6.14 -0.83
CA PHE A 184 3.32 -6.11 -2.20
C PHE A 184 4.33 -7.24 -2.45
N ALA A 185 4.22 -7.91 -3.61
CA ALA A 185 5.05 -9.07 -3.95
C ALA A 185 6.46 -8.72 -4.45
N GLU A 186 6.55 -7.68 -5.28
CA GLU A 186 7.76 -7.31 -6.00
C GLU A 186 8.26 -5.98 -5.45
N TYR A 187 9.26 -6.06 -4.59
CA TYR A 187 10.07 -4.92 -4.19
C TYR A 187 11.55 -5.25 -4.39
N VAL A 188 12.33 -4.24 -4.76
CA VAL A 188 13.79 -4.34 -4.73
C VAL A 188 14.25 -3.76 -3.40
N ALA A 189 14.83 -4.59 -2.55
CA ALA A 189 15.68 -4.16 -1.45
C ALA A 189 17.16 -4.16 -1.92
N PRO A 190 18.02 -3.32 -1.36
CA PRO A 190 19.46 -3.30 -1.65
C PRO A 190 20.10 -4.68 -1.42
N ALA A 191 21.21 -4.93 -2.13
CA ALA A 191 21.87 -6.23 -2.28
C ALA A 191 22.35 -6.89 -0.96
N ASP A 192 22.43 -6.14 0.15
CA ASP A 192 22.92 -6.64 1.44
C ASP A 192 21.84 -7.39 2.27
N PHE A 193 20.60 -7.48 1.77
CA PHE A 193 19.51 -8.22 2.43
C PHE A 193 19.45 -9.73 2.08
N ALA A 194 20.41 -10.23 1.29
CA ALA A 194 20.37 -11.57 0.70
C ALA A 194 20.69 -12.75 1.65
N ASP A 195 20.89 -12.54 2.95
CA ASP A 195 21.37 -13.61 3.85
C ASP A 195 20.26 -14.40 4.60
N PHE A 196 18.99 -14.29 4.22
CA PHE A 196 17.90 -15.10 4.80
C PHE A 196 17.10 -15.92 3.77
N ALA A 197 17.77 -16.70 2.92
CA ALA A 197 17.29 -18.01 2.45
C ALA A 197 18.28 -18.65 1.47
N ASP A 198 18.82 -19.81 1.83
CA ASP A 198 19.50 -20.74 0.93
C ASP A 198 18.66 -21.00 -0.35
N PHE A 199 19.04 -20.40 -1.47
CA PHE A 199 18.83 -20.96 -2.80
C PHE A 199 19.87 -20.42 -3.79
N ALA A 200 20.73 -21.32 -4.27
CA ALA A 200 21.87 -21.02 -5.13
C ALA A 200 21.48 -20.42 -6.50
N ALA A 201 22.11 -19.30 -6.89
CA ALA A 201 22.45 -18.94 -8.28
C ALA A 201 23.46 -17.75 -8.32
N PRO A 202 24.20 -17.57 -9.43
CA PRO A 202 25.63 -17.75 -9.55
C PRO A 202 26.50 -16.58 -9.06
N ALA A 203 27.78 -16.89 -8.83
CA ALA A 203 28.83 -15.99 -8.36
C ALA A 203 28.95 -14.69 -9.18
N ILE A 204 28.98 -13.57 -8.47
CA ILE A 204 29.52 -12.30 -8.96
C ILE A 204 30.56 -11.84 -7.93
N ASP A 205 31.71 -11.42 -8.45
CA ASP A 205 32.96 -11.19 -7.73
C ASP A 205 32.81 -10.16 -6.60
N ALA A 206 33.38 -10.49 -5.44
CA ALA A 206 33.28 -9.71 -4.21
C ALA A 206 34.22 -8.50 -4.24
N ALA A 207 33.67 -7.31 -4.07
CA ALA A 207 34.42 -6.15 -3.61
C ALA A 207 33.71 -5.57 -2.38
N VAL A 208 34.27 -5.84 -1.21
CA VAL A 208 33.88 -5.21 0.06
C VAL A 208 34.23 -3.73 -0.02
N GLY A 209 33.22 -2.89 -0.21
CA GLY A 209 33.32 -1.43 -0.14
C GLY A 209 32.69 -0.95 1.15
N GLU A 210 33.43 -0.12 1.89
CA GLU A 210 33.01 0.67 3.04
C GLU A 210 31.58 1.22 2.89
N ALA A 211 30.73 1.06 3.92
CA ALA A 211 29.33 1.49 3.92
C ALA A 211 29.23 2.99 3.64
N ALA A 212 29.05 3.36 2.38
CA ALA A 212 28.76 4.72 1.97
C ALA A 212 27.33 5.02 2.39
N VAL A 213 27.15 5.99 3.30
CA VAL A 213 25.84 6.59 3.56
C VAL A 213 25.44 7.31 2.27
N VAL A 214 24.68 6.62 1.41
CA VAL A 214 24.09 7.22 0.23
C VAL A 214 22.85 7.98 0.71
N GLU A 215 22.89 9.31 0.61
CA GLU A 215 21.70 10.13 0.83
C GLU A 215 20.62 9.67 -0.18
N PRO A 216 19.43 9.26 0.29
CA PRO A 216 18.37 8.82 -0.60
C PRO A 216 17.93 9.98 -1.50
N ALA A 217 17.60 9.68 -2.76
CA ALA A 217 16.96 10.68 -3.60
C ALA A 217 15.60 11.06 -2.99
N GLU A 218 15.21 12.34 -3.10
CA GLU A 218 13.95 12.84 -2.55
C GLU A 218 12.77 11.95 -3.01
N GLY A 219 12.02 11.40 -2.04
CA GLY A 219 10.83 10.57 -2.28
C GLY A 219 11.07 9.06 -2.29
N GLU A 220 12.30 8.57 -2.19
CA GLU A 220 12.58 7.13 -2.05
C GLU A 220 12.27 6.63 -0.63
N ALA A 221 11.58 5.48 -0.53
CA ALA A 221 11.37 4.83 0.76
C ALA A 221 12.64 4.09 1.17
N VAL A 222 13.10 4.26 2.41
CA VAL A 222 14.42 3.79 2.84
C VAL A 222 14.30 2.65 3.85
N VAL A 223 15.14 1.64 3.70
CA VAL A 223 15.36 0.58 4.69
C VAL A 223 16.38 1.09 5.70
N VAL A 224 15.95 1.14 6.95
CA VAL A 224 16.80 1.49 8.09
C VAL A 224 16.88 0.31 9.03
N GLU A 225 18.10 -0.05 9.42
CA GLU A 225 18.35 -1.03 10.47
C GLU A 225 18.81 -0.35 11.77
N PRO A 226 18.31 -0.81 12.94
CA PRO A 226 18.81 -0.35 14.22
C PRO A 226 20.22 -0.89 14.45
N VAL A 227 21.18 0.01 14.67
CA VAL A 227 22.58 -0.33 15.01
C VAL A 227 22.92 0.20 16.40
N ALA A 228 23.90 -0.41 17.07
CA ALA A 228 24.33 0.04 18.39
C ALA A 228 24.83 1.50 18.31
N GLY A 229 24.03 2.44 18.82
CA GLY A 229 24.31 3.89 18.80
C GLY A 229 23.56 4.72 17.76
N GLY A 230 22.64 4.15 16.97
CA GLY A 230 21.85 4.91 16.01
C GLY A 230 21.03 4.05 15.03
N ALA A 231 20.70 4.60 13.87
CA ALA A 231 20.01 3.91 12.80
C ALA A 231 20.83 4.08 11.51
N ALA A 232 21.06 3.00 10.77
CA ALA A 232 21.84 3.01 9.54
C ALA A 232 20.91 2.82 8.33
N VAL A 233 21.05 3.67 7.32
CA VAL A 233 20.41 3.48 6.02
C VAL A 233 21.12 2.33 5.31
N VAL A 234 20.38 1.26 5.02
CA VAL A 234 20.91 0.06 4.36
C VAL A 234 20.50 0.03 2.87
N GLY A 235 19.53 0.86 2.46
CA GLY A 235 19.28 1.26 1.07
C GLY A 235 17.81 1.52 0.75
N THR A 236 17.44 1.58 -0.53
CA THR A 236 16.10 2.01 -0.99
C THR A 236 15.15 0.85 -1.29
N VAL A 237 13.87 1.00 -0.94
CA VAL A 237 12.77 0.13 -1.37
C VAL A 237 12.00 0.75 -2.53
N VAL A 238 11.99 0.05 -3.65
CA VAL A 238 11.14 0.38 -4.80
C VAL A 238 10.07 -0.68 -4.97
N VAL A 239 8.80 -0.27 -5.05
CA VAL A 239 7.65 -1.17 -5.23
C VAL A 239 7.13 -1.06 -6.66
N ARG A 240 6.96 -2.19 -7.33
CA ARG A 240 6.45 -2.20 -8.70
C ARG A 240 4.94 -1.91 -8.75
N PRO A 241 4.45 -1.07 -9.68
CA PRO A 241 3.02 -0.95 -9.95
C PRO A 241 2.38 -2.31 -10.27
N GLY A 242 1.17 -2.54 -9.77
CA GLY A 242 0.43 -3.78 -9.96
C GLY A 242 0.96 -4.98 -9.16
N SER A 243 1.89 -4.78 -8.23
CA SER A 243 2.46 -5.84 -7.38
C SER A 243 1.66 -6.12 -6.10
N CYS A 244 0.58 -5.38 -5.84
CA CYS A 244 -0.25 -5.54 -4.65
C CYS A 244 -0.85 -6.95 -4.57
N LEU A 245 -0.60 -7.62 -3.45
CA LEU A 245 -1.10 -8.94 -3.08
C LEU A 245 -2.33 -8.86 -2.20
N ALA A 246 -2.41 -7.86 -1.32
CA ALA A 246 -3.51 -7.72 -0.37
C ALA A 246 -3.68 -6.29 0.10
N THR A 247 -4.92 -5.93 0.38
CA THR A 247 -5.30 -4.65 0.97
C THR A 247 -6.19 -4.91 2.17
N VAL A 248 -5.84 -4.29 3.29
CA VAL A 248 -6.55 -4.41 4.56
C VAL A 248 -7.11 -3.05 4.96
N LEU A 249 -8.39 -3.01 5.32
CA LEU A 249 -9.09 -1.82 5.81
C LEU A 249 -9.72 -2.11 7.16
N ALA A 250 -9.37 -1.33 8.17
CA ALA A 250 -9.77 -1.54 9.56
C ALA A 250 -9.66 -3.03 9.94
N GLY A 251 -8.52 -3.64 9.62
CA GLY A 251 -8.22 -5.05 9.93
C GLY A 251 -8.96 -6.10 9.10
N ARG A 252 -9.80 -5.70 8.14
CA ARG A 252 -10.49 -6.62 7.23
C ARG A 252 -9.72 -6.72 5.92
N LEU A 253 -9.41 -7.95 5.51
CA LEU A 253 -8.84 -8.22 4.19
C LEU A 253 -9.92 -7.97 3.12
N VAL A 254 -9.83 -6.84 2.43
CA VAL A 254 -10.83 -6.38 1.43
C VAL A 254 -10.41 -6.69 0.00
N TYR A 255 -9.12 -6.90 -0.24
CA TYR A 255 -8.58 -7.40 -1.50
C TYR A 255 -7.53 -8.46 -1.23
N ARG A 256 -7.50 -9.49 -2.07
CA ARG A 256 -6.44 -10.48 -2.13
C ARG A 256 -6.26 -10.92 -3.59
N ARG A 257 -5.05 -10.78 -4.11
CA ARG A 257 -4.64 -11.36 -5.39
C ARG A 257 -4.63 -12.88 -5.26
N ARG A 258 -5.24 -13.56 -6.25
CA ARG A 258 -5.32 -15.02 -6.30
C ARG A 258 -4.02 -15.60 -6.83
#